data_AF-A0AAT9W2Y4-F1
#
_entry.id   AF-A0AAT9W2Y4-F1
#
_cell.length_a   1.000
_cell.length_b   1.000
_cell.length_c   1.000
_cell.angle_alpha   90.00
_cell.angle_beta   90.00
_cell.angle_gamma   90.00
#
_symmetry.space_group_name_H-M   'P 1'
#
loop_
_entity.id
_entity.type
_entity.pdbx_description
1 polymer ?
#
loop_
_entity_poly.entity_id
_entity_poly.type
_entity_poly.pdbx_seq_one_letter_code
_entity_poly.pdbx_strand_id
1 'polypeptide(L)'
;MNYINRISFNPWDYTLYQIIDGGFVLKIVFSEGVYKVDIERYFLFTANGIITPLDAEYMKALSENIRCDYARFQLREITKGQFQTGFVIVDKDNDSV
;
A
#
# COMPACT_ATOMS: atom_id res chain seq x y z
N MET A 1 1.30 7.32 -18.61
CA MET A 1 1.00 5.92 -18.26
C MET A 1 2.07 5.53 -17.26
N ASN A 2 1.76 5.59 -15.95
CA ASN A 2 2.78 5.34 -14.94
C ASN A 2 3.11 3.84 -14.94
N TYR A 3 4.35 3.51 -15.32
CA TYR A 3 4.88 2.16 -15.26
C TYR A 3 5.08 1.80 -13.79
N ILE A 4 4.14 1.03 -13.27
CA ILE A 4 4.20 0.51 -11.92
C ILE A 4 4.91 -0.84 -11.97
N ASN A 5 6.10 -0.92 -11.38
CA ASN A 5 6.85 -2.18 -11.32
C ASN A 5 6.40 -2.96 -10.08
N ARG A 6 5.89 -4.18 -10.27
CA ARG A 6 5.68 -5.11 -9.16
C ARG A 6 7.04 -5.65 -8.73
N ILE A 7 7.42 -5.41 -7.47
CA ILE A 7 8.77 -5.72 -6.97
C ILE A 7 8.80 -6.79 -5.87
N SER A 8 7.72 -6.95 -5.11
CA SER A 8 7.60 -8.00 -4.08
C SER A 8 6.14 -8.41 -3.93
N PHE A 9 5.86 -9.69 -3.66
CA PHE A 9 4.50 -10.17 -3.47
C PHE A 9 4.44 -11.46 -2.65
N ASN A 10 3.37 -11.60 -1.89
CA ASN A 10 2.94 -12.85 -1.28
C ASN A 10 1.48 -13.09 -1.69
N PRO A 11 1.16 -14.13 -2.48
CA PRO A 11 -0.20 -14.40 -2.93
C PRO A 11 -1.19 -14.43 -1.76
N TRP A 12 -2.37 -13.84 -1.95
CA TRP A 12 -3.44 -13.77 -0.94
C TRP A 12 -3.10 -12.94 0.31
N ASP A 13 -1.97 -12.23 0.32
CA ASP A 13 -1.50 -11.43 1.45
C ASP A 13 -1.20 -9.99 1.00
N TYR A 14 -0.15 -9.79 0.21
CA TYR A 14 0.23 -8.47 -0.26
C TYR A 14 0.87 -8.44 -1.65
N THR A 15 0.90 -7.28 -2.26
CA THR A 15 1.69 -6.98 -3.45
C THR A 15 2.27 -5.58 -3.33
N LEU A 16 3.60 -5.48 -3.42
CA LEU A 16 4.31 -4.22 -3.43
C LEU A 16 4.62 -3.79 -4.85
N TYR A 17 4.31 -2.53 -5.11
CA TYR A 17 4.52 -1.84 -6.35
C TYR A 17 5.45 -0.64 -6.14
N GLN A 18 6.41 -0.45 -7.02
CA GLN A 18 7.23 0.76 -7.10
C GLN A 18 6.65 1.72 -8.14
N ILE A 19 6.51 2.99 -7.75
CA ILE A 19 6.07 4.09 -8.61
C ILE A 19 7.32 4.79 -9.16
N ILE A 20 7.24 5.35 -10.37
CA ILE A 20 8.36 6.01 -11.06
C ILE A 20 9.03 7.10 -10.20
N ASP A 21 8.24 7.87 -9.46
CA ASP A 21 8.75 8.98 -8.62
C ASP A 21 9.38 8.50 -7.30
N GLY A 22 9.66 7.20 -7.18
CA GLY A 22 10.39 6.58 -6.07
C GLY A 22 9.51 6.15 -4.89
N GLY A 23 8.23 6.49 -4.89
CA GLY A 23 7.26 6.01 -3.90
C GLY A 23 6.84 4.55 -4.12
N PHE A 24 6.01 4.05 -3.20
CA PHE A 24 5.46 2.69 -3.25
C PHE A 24 3.95 2.68 -3.08
N VAL A 25 3.30 1.71 -3.72
CA VAL A 25 1.94 1.29 -3.37
C VAL A 25 2.00 -0.13 -2.84
N LEU A 26 1.53 -0.32 -1.60
CA LEU A 26 1.34 -1.63 -1.02
C LEU A 26 -0.13 -2.02 -1.13
N LYS A 27 -0.43 -3.00 -1.97
CA LYS A 27 -1.74 -3.67 -1.99
C LYS A 27 -1.75 -4.73 -0.91
N ILE A 28 -2.78 -4.75 -0.06
CA ILE A 28 -2.97 -5.75 0.99
C ILE A 28 -4.35 -6.38 0.82
N VAL A 29 -4.42 -7.69 0.96
CA VAL A 29 -5.67 -8.45 1.04
C VAL A 29 -6.12 -8.50 2.50
N PHE A 30 -7.32 -8.02 2.74
CA PHE A 30 -8.04 -8.12 4.00
C PHE A 30 -9.13 -9.17 3.84
N SER A 31 -9.34 -10.02 4.84
CA SER A 31 -10.50 -10.91 4.88
C SER A 31 -11.50 -10.38 5.90
N GLU A 32 -12.65 -9.90 5.44
CA GLU A 32 -13.67 -9.25 6.27
C GLU A 32 -15.00 -10.01 6.25
N GLY A 33 -15.80 -9.84 7.31
CA GLY A 33 -17.16 -10.37 7.42
C GLY A 33 -17.28 -11.86 7.76
N VAL A 34 -18.52 -12.29 8.04
CA VAL A 34 -18.85 -13.66 8.48
C VAL A 34 -18.51 -14.71 7.40
N TYR A 35 -18.60 -14.30 6.13
CA TYR A 35 -18.30 -15.16 4.98
C TYR A 35 -16.85 -15.06 4.49
N LYS A 36 -15.97 -14.36 5.22
CA LYS A 36 -14.55 -14.13 4.87
C LYS A 36 -14.38 -13.72 3.40
N VAL A 37 -14.88 -12.53 3.08
CA VAL A 37 -14.70 -11.94 1.76
C VAL A 37 -13.34 -11.27 1.70
N ASP A 38 -12.57 -11.58 0.66
CA ASP A 38 -11.28 -10.94 0.42
C ASP A 38 -11.47 -9.59 -0.27
N ILE A 39 -10.92 -8.55 0.36
CA ILE A 39 -11.00 -7.15 -0.07
C ILE A 39 -9.58 -6.64 -0.29
N GLU A 40 -9.34 -6.04 -1.45
CA GLU A 40 -8.07 -5.40 -1.78
C GLU A 40 -8.06 -3.95 -1.31
N ARG A 41 -7.09 -3.57 -0.49
CA ARG A 41 -6.83 -2.20 -0.07
C ARG A 41 -5.44 -1.76 -0.51
N TYR A 42 -5.26 -0.50 -0.84
CA TYR A 42 -4.04 0.03 -1.45
C TYR A 42 -3.51 1.19 -0.61
N PHE A 43 -2.25 1.14 -0.21
CA PHE A 43 -1.64 2.11 0.68
C PHE A 43 -0.43 2.77 0.02
N LEU A 44 -0.41 4.10 0.01
CA LEU A 44 0.67 4.90 -0.55
C LEU A 44 1.78 5.13 0.49
N PHE A 45 3.02 4.92 0.08
CA PHE A 45 4.21 5.22 0.86
C PHE A 45 5.16 6.10 0.06
N THR A 46 5.81 7.05 0.73
CA THR A 46 6.94 7.79 0.18
C THR A 46 8.15 6.85 -0.01
N ALA A 47 9.20 7.32 -0.70
CA ALA A 47 10.41 6.53 -0.95
C ALA A 47 11.08 5.99 0.33
N ASN A 48 10.95 6.71 1.45
CA ASN A 48 11.50 6.32 2.75
C ASN A 48 10.49 5.60 3.65
N GLY A 49 9.24 5.43 3.18
CA GLY A 49 8.17 4.82 3.96
C GLY A 49 8.28 3.29 4.08
N ILE A 50 9.11 2.66 3.24
CA ILE A 50 9.39 1.21 3.22
C ILE A 50 10.90 1.02 3.22
N ILE A 51 11.43 0.36 4.24
CA ILE A 51 12.87 0.32 4.52
C ILE A 51 13.55 -0.78 3.69
N THR A 52 12.98 -1.99 3.67
CA THR A 52 13.54 -3.16 2.99
C THR A 52 12.49 -3.79 2.05
N PRO A 53 12.19 -3.14 0.90
CA PRO A 53 11.08 -3.53 0.02
C PRO A 53 11.21 -4.94 -0.61
N LEU A 54 12.41 -5.50 -0.64
CA LEU A 54 12.69 -6.85 -1.16
C LEU A 54 12.78 -7.92 -0.07
N ASP A 55 12.71 -7.54 1.20
CA ASP A 55 12.71 -8.47 2.33
C ASP A 55 11.29 -8.98 2.58
N ALA A 56 11.09 -10.28 2.35
CA ALA A 56 9.78 -10.91 2.45
C ALA A 56 9.24 -10.94 3.89
N GLU A 57 10.10 -11.11 4.89
CA GLU A 57 9.69 -11.17 6.30
C GLU A 57 9.27 -9.78 6.79
N TYR A 58 10.06 -8.76 6.43
CA TYR A 58 9.70 -7.36 6.69
C TYR A 58 8.36 -6.99 6.06
N MET A 59 8.16 -7.31 4.79
CA MET A 59 6.93 -6.95 4.07
C MET A 59 5.71 -7.70 4.59
N LYS A 60 5.87 -8.95 5.01
CA LYS A 60 4.82 -9.72 5.70
C LYS A 60 4.48 -9.08 7.05
N ALA A 61 5.47 -8.73 7.85
CA ALA A 61 5.24 -8.05 9.13
C ALA A 61 4.55 -6.69 8.94
N LEU A 62 4.93 -5.93 7.90
CA LEU A 62 4.28 -4.68 7.55
C LEU A 62 2.81 -4.89 7.13
N SER A 63 2.52 -5.89 6.29
CA SER A 63 1.14 -6.17 5.88
C SER A 63 0.27 -6.58 7.08
N GLU A 64 0.80 -7.41 7.98
CA GLU A 64 0.14 -7.81 9.23
C GLU A 64 -0.10 -6.61 10.15
N ASN A 65 0.91 -5.76 10.35
CA ASN A 65 0.79 -4.56 11.18
C ASN A 65 -0.30 -3.60 10.67
N ILE A 66 -0.41 -3.43 9.35
CA ILE A 66 -1.44 -2.58 8.75
C ILE A 66 -2.84 -3.18 8.96
N ARG A 67 -3.00 -4.50 8.92
CA ARG A 67 -4.29 -5.14 9.26
C ARG A 67 -4.64 -4.96 10.74
N CYS A 68 -3.67 -5.15 11.62
CA CYS A 68 -3.87 -5.08 13.06
C CYS A 68 -4.17 -3.66 13.56
N ASP A 69 -3.57 -2.63 12.94
CA ASP A 69 -3.71 -1.22 13.31
C ASP A 69 -4.14 -0.37 12.10
N TYR A 70 -5.22 -0.79 11.44
CA TYR A 70 -5.69 -0.15 10.21
C TYR A 70 -5.95 1.36 10.36
N ALA A 71 -6.48 1.80 11.52
CA ALA A 71 -6.78 3.20 11.78
C ALA A 71 -5.56 4.11 11.61
N ARG A 72 -4.37 3.64 12.02
CA ARG A 72 -3.11 4.38 11.87
C ARG A 72 -2.69 4.58 10.41
N PHE A 73 -3.08 3.68 9.51
CA PHE A 73 -2.69 3.70 8.09
C PHE A 73 -3.78 4.22 7.16
N GLN A 74 -5.00 4.46 7.67
CA GLN A 74 -6.16 4.85 6.86
C GLN A 74 -5.92 6.11 6.01
N LEU A 75 -5.17 7.09 6.54
CA LEU A 75 -4.84 8.32 5.80
C LEU A 75 -3.96 8.07 4.55
N ARG A 76 -3.26 6.93 4.51
CA ARG A 76 -2.43 6.51 3.38
C ARG A 76 -3.20 5.67 2.37
N GLU A 77 -4.44 5.27 2.68
CA GLU A 77 -5.23 4.44 1.78
C GLU A 77 -5.67 5.25 0.56
N ILE A 78 -5.46 4.66 -0.62
CA ILE A 78 -5.93 5.17 -1.90
C ILE A 78 -6.92 4.19 -2.50
N THR A 79 -7.84 4.70 -3.30
CA THR A 79 -8.79 3.86 -4.03
C THR A 79 -8.10 3.08 -5.14
N LYS A 80 -8.68 1.93 -5.53
CA LYS A 80 -8.26 1.17 -6.71
C LYS A 80 -8.28 2.03 -7.99
N GLY A 81 -9.24 2.94 -8.09
CA GLY A 81 -9.32 3.92 -9.19
C GLY A 81 -8.09 4.81 -9.23
N GLN A 82 -7.70 5.44 -8.11
CA GLN A 82 -6.49 6.27 -8.01
C GLN A 82 -5.21 5.49 -8.35
N PHE A 83 -5.10 4.24 -7.89
CA PHE A 83 -4.00 3.35 -8.23
C PHE A 83 -3.92 3.09 -9.76
N GLN A 84 -5.07 2.85 -10.41
CA GLN A 84 -5.14 2.55 -11.84
C GLN A 84 -4.94 3.78 -12.75
N THR A 85 -5.41 4.96 -12.33
CA THR A 85 -5.34 6.19 -13.13
C THR A 85 -4.06 7.00 -12.89
N GLY A 86 -3.25 6.66 -11.89
CA GLY A 86 -1.96 7.32 -11.62
C GLY A 86 -2.08 8.72 -10.98
N PHE A 87 -3.27 9.11 -10.50
CA PHE A 87 -3.45 10.31 -9.69
C PHE A 87 -3.02 10.02 -8.25
N VAL A 88 -1.70 10.04 -8.04
CA VAL A 88 -1.13 10.15 -6.69
C VAL A 88 -1.33 11.60 -6.27
N ILE A 89 -2.30 11.83 -5.39
CA ILE A 89 -2.51 13.15 -4.78
C ILE A 89 -1.24 13.44 -3.97
N VAL A 90 -0.46 14.42 -4.45
CA VAL A 90 0.71 14.96 -3.75
C VAL A 90 0.22 15.55 -2.43
N ASP A 91 0.81 15.08 -1.34
CA ASP A 91 0.74 15.54 0.06
C ASP A 91 -0.53 16.26 0.54
N LYS A 92 -1.26 15.61 1.46
CA LYS A 92 -2.14 16.29 2.41
C LYS A 92 -1.43 16.77 3.68
N ASP A 93 -0.11 16.62 3.76
CA ASP A 93 0.69 17.02 4.94
C ASP A 93 1.31 18.43 4.82
N ASN A 94 0.84 19.26 3.87
CA ASN A 94 1.32 20.64 3.73
C ASN A 94 0.30 21.69 4.18
N ASP A 95 -0.32 21.46 5.34
CA ASP A 95 -0.97 22.53 6.14
C ASP A 95 -0.19 22.69 7.46
N SER A 96 0.85 23.51 7.40
CA SER A 96 1.49 24.12 8.55
C SER A 96 1.95 25.52 8.12
N VAL A 97 1.06 26.48 8.30
CA VAL A 97 1.40 27.92 8.39
C VAL A 97 1.80 28.23 9.82
#